data_AF-A0A2V5JIU1-F1
#
_entry.id   AF-A0A2V5JIU1-F1
#
_cell.length_a   1.000
_cell.length_b   1.000
_cell.length_c   1.000
_cell.angle_alpha   90.00
_cell.angle_beta   90.00
_cell.angle_gamma   90.00
#
_symmetry.space_group_name_H-M   'P 1'
#
loop_
_entity.id
_entity.type
_entity.pdbx_description
1 polymer ?
#
loop_
_entity_poly.entity_id
_entity_poly.type
_entity_poly.pdbx_seq_one_letter_code
_entity_poly.pdbx_strand_id
1 'polypeptide(L)'
;MTMSLRSALLLATGLSMVQARPATSKLSARGTIASDEIVGFDQTVPDDATGTLYLNYQPYLYVVNGCVPFPAVDAEGDTNAGLAPTGASDGDCSSSTGQIYVRSNVSSTGDYTYPTALLYSWYMPKDEPSTGLGHRHDWEGVIVWISDPTVYTADNILAVCPSAHGDWDCSTDAYTLDGVKPLIKYESIWPIDHSCGLTTTVGGTQPLVAWESLPSAASTALSDTDFGSAIVPFKDATFDDNLAKATY
;
A
#
# COMPACT_ATOMS: atom_id res chain seq x y z
N MET A 1 -76.63 42.27 4.36
CA MET A 1 -76.39 43.66 3.93
C MET A 1 -75.62 44.36 5.04
N THR A 2 -74.30 44.34 4.99
CA THR A 2 -73.38 45.20 5.77
C THR A 2 -71.93 44.91 5.35
N MET A 3 -71.13 45.97 5.43
CA MET A 3 -69.90 46.22 4.67
C MET A 3 -68.63 45.55 5.21
N SER A 4 -67.77 45.19 4.25
CA SER A 4 -66.30 45.26 4.23
C SER A 4 -65.60 45.96 5.40
N LEU A 5 -64.69 45.25 6.06
CA LEU A 5 -63.48 45.82 6.68
C LEU A 5 -62.23 45.09 6.13
N ARG A 6 -61.30 45.86 5.60
CA ARG A 6 -59.97 45.43 5.13
C ARG A 6 -59.09 45.14 6.34
N SER A 7 -58.55 43.93 6.44
CA SER A 7 -57.48 43.60 7.40
C SER A 7 -56.14 43.60 6.68
N ALA A 8 -55.22 44.44 7.16
CA ALA A 8 -53.85 44.55 6.67
C ALA A 8 -53.04 43.31 7.08
N LEU A 9 -52.34 42.72 6.10
CA LEU A 9 -51.43 41.60 6.27
C LEU A 9 -50.05 42.14 6.67
N LEU A 10 -49.58 41.86 7.89
CA LEU A 10 -48.19 42.06 8.29
C LEU A 10 -47.46 40.72 8.14
N LEU A 11 -46.66 40.57 7.08
CA LEU A 11 -45.67 39.50 6.96
C LEU A 11 -44.47 39.85 7.86
N ALA A 12 -44.25 39.07 8.92
CA ALA A 12 -42.99 39.07 9.65
C ALA A 12 -42.09 37.95 9.08
N THR A 13 -41.12 38.31 8.23
CA THR A 13 -40.06 37.41 7.81
C THR A 13 -39.01 37.31 8.90
N GLY A 14 -38.99 36.19 9.63
CA GLY A 14 -37.91 35.85 10.55
C GLY A 14 -36.68 35.39 9.78
N LEU A 15 -35.60 36.17 9.83
CA LEU A 15 -34.31 35.80 9.25
C LEU A 15 -33.56 34.91 10.27
N SER A 16 -33.54 33.60 10.05
CA SER A 16 -32.74 32.69 10.86
C SER A 16 -31.29 32.76 10.40
N MET A 17 -30.42 33.42 11.16
CA MET A 17 -28.98 33.42 10.91
C MET A 17 -28.40 32.07 11.36
N VAL A 18 -28.08 31.20 10.39
CA VAL A 18 -27.24 30.02 10.63
C VAL A 18 -25.81 30.54 10.83
N GLN A 19 -25.33 30.56 12.08
CA GLN A 19 -23.91 30.76 12.35
C GLN A 19 -23.15 29.49 11.94
N ALA A 20 -22.51 29.52 10.78
CA ALA A 20 -21.48 28.56 10.43
C ALA A 20 -20.31 28.75 11.41
N ARG A 21 -20.09 27.78 12.29
CA ARG A 21 -18.85 27.71 13.08
C ARG A 21 -17.75 27.19 12.14
N PRO A 22 -16.59 27.86 12.04
CA PRO A 22 -15.46 27.28 11.33
C PRO A 22 -15.06 26.00 12.06
N ALA A 23 -15.05 24.87 11.36
CA ALA A 23 -14.41 23.67 11.86
C ALA A 23 -12.91 23.99 11.96
N THR A 24 -12.42 24.17 13.17
CA THR A 24 -10.98 24.20 13.43
C THR A 24 -10.49 22.77 13.30
N SER A 25 -10.12 22.35 12.09
CA SER A 25 -9.25 21.20 11.90
C SER A 25 -7.97 21.54 12.65
N LYS A 26 -7.74 20.88 13.80
CA LYS A 26 -6.43 20.93 14.42
C LYS A 26 -5.49 20.30 13.40
N LEU A 27 -4.62 21.10 12.79
CA LEU A 27 -3.44 20.55 12.11
C LEU A 27 -2.62 19.88 13.22
N SER A 28 -2.80 18.58 13.41
CA SER A 28 -1.80 17.78 14.10
C SER A 28 -0.53 17.87 13.26
N ALA A 29 0.62 18.05 13.91
CA ALA A 29 1.87 17.88 13.21
C ALA A 29 1.97 16.40 12.83
N ARG A 30 2.27 16.12 11.56
CA ARG A 30 2.58 14.76 11.10
C ARG A 30 3.69 14.19 11.99
N GLY A 31 3.48 12.99 12.49
CA GLY A 31 4.35 12.32 13.45
C GLY A 31 4.73 10.93 13.00
N THR A 32 5.55 10.30 13.84
CA THR A 32 5.87 8.88 13.76
C THR A 32 5.28 8.24 15.01
N ILE A 33 4.31 7.34 14.85
CA ILE A 33 3.50 6.78 15.95
C ILE A 33 3.65 5.25 16.04
N ALA A 34 3.20 4.64 17.13
CA ALA A 34 3.44 3.22 17.37
C ALA A 34 2.82 2.33 16.28
N SER A 35 3.43 1.17 16.04
CA SER A 35 3.04 0.29 14.92
C SER A 35 1.59 -0.19 15.00
N ASP A 36 1.05 -0.33 16.21
CA ASP A 36 -0.33 -0.73 16.50
C ASP A 36 -1.31 0.46 16.58
N GLU A 37 -0.82 1.70 16.49
CA GLU A 37 -1.63 2.92 16.46
C GLU A 37 -1.92 3.41 15.03
N ILE A 38 -1.16 2.96 14.03
CA ILE A 38 -1.38 3.32 12.64
C ILE A 38 -2.69 2.70 12.14
N VAL A 39 -3.62 3.56 11.74
CA VAL A 39 -4.85 3.13 11.08
C VAL A 39 -4.60 3.04 9.58
N GLY A 40 -4.57 1.81 9.06
CA GLY A 40 -4.48 1.56 7.63
C GLY A 40 -5.71 2.02 6.86
N PHE A 41 -5.63 1.90 5.54
CA PHE A 41 -6.70 2.21 4.62
C PHE A 41 -7.57 0.99 4.37
N ASP A 42 -8.87 1.23 4.24
CA ASP A 42 -9.74 0.32 3.51
C ASP A 42 -9.19 0.09 2.09
N GLN A 43 -9.54 -1.03 1.46
CA GLN A 43 -9.13 -1.31 0.09
C GLN A 43 -9.59 -0.16 -0.83
N THR A 44 -8.62 0.58 -1.38
CA THR A 44 -8.85 1.82 -2.12
C THR A 44 -7.99 1.85 -3.38
N VAL A 45 -8.62 1.67 -4.53
CA VAL A 45 -8.00 1.74 -5.86
C VAL A 45 -8.84 2.64 -6.77
N PRO A 46 -8.32 3.12 -7.92
CA PRO A 46 -9.12 3.87 -8.88
C PRO A 46 -10.38 3.10 -9.33
N ASP A 47 -11.52 3.79 -9.45
CA ASP A 47 -12.77 3.19 -9.94
C ASP A 47 -12.81 3.11 -11.48
N ASP A 48 -11.76 2.52 -12.06
CA ASP A 48 -11.57 2.37 -13.50
C ASP A 48 -10.79 1.07 -13.84
N ALA A 49 -10.33 0.97 -15.09
CA ALA A 49 -9.55 -0.17 -15.57
C ALA A 49 -8.25 -0.39 -14.80
N THR A 50 -7.64 0.66 -14.26
CA THR A 50 -6.41 0.61 -13.47
C THR A 50 -6.67 -0.08 -12.13
N GLY A 51 -7.72 0.31 -11.41
CA GLY A 51 -8.07 -0.37 -10.16
C GLY A 51 -8.53 -1.81 -10.38
N THR A 52 -9.26 -2.07 -11.46
CA THR A 52 -9.62 -3.44 -11.88
C THR A 52 -8.37 -4.28 -12.10
N LEU A 53 -7.37 -3.74 -12.79
CA LEU A 53 -6.09 -4.39 -13.04
C LEU A 53 -5.36 -4.73 -11.74
N TYR A 54 -5.24 -3.75 -10.83
CA TYR A 54 -4.56 -3.92 -9.55
C TYR A 54 -5.23 -5.01 -8.68
N LEU A 55 -6.55 -5.07 -8.65
CA LEU A 55 -7.27 -6.08 -7.86
C LEU A 55 -7.15 -7.49 -8.45
N ASN A 56 -7.13 -7.63 -9.78
CA ASN A 56 -7.00 -8.93 -10.43
C ASN A 56 -5.65 -9.57 -10.14
N TYR A 57 -4.55 -8.82 -10.29
CA TYR A 57 -3.19 -9.34 -10.11
C TYR A 57 -2.63 -9.18 -8.69
N GLN A 58 -3.43 -8.69 -7.72
CA GLN A 58 -2.98 -8.61 -6.33
C GLN A 58 -2.49 -9.99 -5.85
N PRO A 59 -1.22 -10.11 -5.42
CA PRO A 59 -0.62 -11.36 -5.00
C PRO A 59 -1.17 -11.83 -3.64
N TYR A 60 -1.00 -13.12 -3.38
CA TYR A 60 -1.10 -13.67 -2.03
C TYR A 60 0.26 -13.66 -1.36
N LEU A 61 0.29 -13.34 -0.06
CA LEU A 61 1.51 -13.36 0.75
C LEU A 61 1.44 -14.44 1.83
N TYR A 62 2.37 -15.39 1.78
CA TYR A 62 2.62 -16.38 2.82
C TYR A 62 3.82 -15.96 3.68
N VAL A 63 3.55 -15.48 4.90
CA VAL A 63 4.59 -15.15 5.87
C VAL A 63 5.08 -16.45 6.51
N VAL A 64 6.32 -16.85 6.20
CA VAL A 64 6.93 -18.08 6.72
C VAL A 64 7.43 -17.88 8.14
N ASN A 65 8.08 -16.75 8.39
CA ASN A 65 8.58 -16.29 9.68
C ASN A 65 8.70 -14.75 9.67
N GLY A 66 9.04 -14.17 10.82
CA GLY A 66 9.14 -12.72 11.01
C GLY A 66 7.79 -12.03 11.21
N CYS A 67 7.77 -10.73 10.99
CA CYS A 67 6.56 -9.93 11.12
C CYS A 67 5.55 -10.22 9.99
N VAL A 68 4.26 -10.12 10.30
CA VAL A 68 3.23 -9.97 9.27
C VAL A 68 3.20 -8.51 8.74
N PRO A 69 2.56 -8.23 7.59
CA PRO A 69 2.44 -6.85 7.10
C PRO A 69 1.69 -5.93 8.07
N PHE A 70 2.06 -4.65 8.10
CA PHE A 70 1.41 -3.56 8.82
C PHE A 70 1.17 -2.36 7.89
N PRO A 71 0.22 -1.46 8.20
CA PRO A 71 0.15 -0.18 7.54
C PRO A 71 1.37 0.68 7.91
N ALA A 72 2.03 1.25 6.90
CA ALA A 72 3.21 2.09 7.08
C ALA A 72 2.88 3.56 7.34
N VAL A 73 1.68 3.98 6.95
CA VAL A 73 1.20 5.35 6.99
C VAL A 73 -0.32 5.36 7.11
N ASP A 74 -0.89 6.36 7.78
CA ASP A 74 -2.34 6.61 7.83
C ASP A 74 -2.78 7.76 6.91
N ALA A 75 -4.07 8.12 6.95
CA ALA A 75 -4.65 9.15 6.09
C ALA A 75 -4.17 10.57 6.42
N GLU A 76 -3.81 10.83 7.67
CA GLU A 76 -3.27 12.09 8.18
C GLU A 76 -1.78 12.26 7.83
N GLY A 77 -1.12 11.17 7.42
CA GLY A 77 0.29 11.12 7.06
C GLY A 77 1.21 10.89 8.26
N ASP A 78 0.70 10.32 9.36
CA ASP A 78 1.53 9.77 10.42
C ASP A 78 2.16 8.46 9.93
N THR A 79 3.45 8.26 10.20
CA THR A 79 4.19 7.07 9.75
C THR A 79 4.45 6.08 10.87
N ASN A 80 4.53 4.80 10.50
CA ASN A 80 4.74 3.72 11.42
C ASN A 80 6.17 3.75 11.99
N ALA A 81 6.27 3.90 13.32
CA ALA A 81 7.55 3.96 14.06
C ALA A 81 8.38 2.67 13.98
N GLY A 82 7.79 1.57 13.50
CA GLY A 82 8.41 0.27 13.47
C GLY A 82 8.73 -0.27 14.87
N LEU A 83 9.44 -1.39 14.90
CA LEU A 83 9.89 -2.06 16.11
C LEU A 83 11.42 -2.13 16.14
N ALA A 84 11.99 -2.15 17.34
CA ALA A 84 13.41 -2.45 17.46
C ALA A 84 13.64 -3.94 17.10
N PRO A 85 14.77 -4.29 16.44
CA PRO A 85 15.15 -5.69 16.20
C PRO A 85 15.65 -6.31 17.50
N THR A 86 14.72 -6.52 18.43
CA THR A 86 14.95 -7.15 19.72
C THR A 86 13.82 -8.12 20.04
N GLY A 87 14.15 -9.18 20.79
CA GLY A 87 13.20 -10.20 21.17
C GLY A 87 13.08 -11.30 20.12
N ALA A 88 11.88 -11.87 19.99
CA ALA A 88 11.58 -12.82 18.92
C ALA A 88 11.39 -12.08 17.59
N SER A 89 11.72 -12.74 16.48
CA SER A 89 11.60 -12.19 15.12
C SER A 89 10.19 -11.69 14.79
N ASP A 90 9.15 -12.34 15.31
CA ASP A 90 7.74 -11.99 15.17
C ASP A 90 7.15 -11.31 16.43
N GLY A 91 8.01 -10.99 17.41
CA GLY A 91 7.64 -10.35 18.67
C GLY A 91 7.01 -8.98 18.43
N ASP A 92 5.82 -8.78 18.98
CA ASP A 92 4.98 -7.57 18.85
C ASP A 92 4.55 -7.24 17.41
N CYS A 93 4.73 -8.16 16.45
CA CYS A 93 4.33 -7.99 15.04
C CYS A 93 3.80 -9.27 14.38
N SER A 94 3.32 -10.24 15.16
CA SER A 94 2.79 -11.52 14.63
C SER A 94 1.32 -11.47 14.18
N SER A 95 0.63 -10.33 14.39
CA SER A 95 -0.78 -10.17 14.03
C SER A 95 -1.10 -8.73 13.64
N SER A 96 -1.71 -8.58 12.46
CA SER A 96 -2.27 -7.33 11.94
C SER A 96 -3.19 -7.67 10.77
N THR A 97 -4.17 -6.83 10.48
CA THR A 97 -4.89 -6.87 9.19
C THR A 97 -3.92 -6.62 8.03
N GLY A 98 -2.87 -5.85 8.30
CA GLY A 98 -1.86 -5.44 7.33
C GLY A 98 -2.36 -4.43 6.31
N GLN A 99 -1.48 -4.09 5.38
CA GLN A 99 -1.75 -3.27 4.21
C GLN A 99 -0.85 -3.77 3.08
N ILE A 100 -1.33 -3.66 1.85
CA ILE A 100 -0.51 -3.82 0.65
C ILE A 100 -0.69 -2.57 -0.22
N TYR A 101 0.41 -2.06 -0.74
CA TYR A 101 0.48 -0.86 -1.59
C TYR A 101 0.73 -1.28 -3.03
N VAL A 102 0.18 -0.55 -4.01
CA VAL A 102 0.44 -0.83 -5.43
C VAL A 102 0.68 0.45 -6.23
N ARG A 103 1.60 0.35 -7.18
CA ARG A 103 1.81 1.34 -8.24
C ARG A 103 2.13 0.63 -9.55
N SER A 104 1.72 1.21 -10.67
CA SER A 104 2.09 0.71 -11.99
C SER A 104 2.66 1.79 -12.88
N ASN A 105 3.30 1.34 -13.96
CA ASN A 105 3.66 2.18 -15.08
C ASN A 105 2.48 2.33 -16.07
N VAL A 106 1.24 2.03 -15.70
CA VAL A 106 0.12 2.28 -16.61
C VAL A 106 -0.18 3.78 -16.58
N SER A 107 0.17 4.47 -17.67
CA SER A 107 -0.31 5.84 -17.91
C SER A 107 -1.59 5.80 -18.74
N SER A 108 -2.52 6.70 -18.45
CA SER A 108 -3.63 7.04 -19.35
C SER A 108 -3.16 7.60 -20.71
N THR A 109 -1.86 7.89 -20.88
CA THR A 109 -1.25 8.48 -22.08
C THR A 109 -0.27 7.56 -22.83
N GLY A 110 -0.12 6.30 -22.43
CA GLY A 110 0.33 5.22 -23.34
C GLY A 110 1.72 5.29 -24.01
N ASP A 111 2.75 5.88 -23.39
CA ASP A 111 4.12 5.90 -23.98
C ASP A 111 5.17 5.21 -23.07
N TYR A 112 5.02 3.91 -22.80
CA TYR A 112 6.09 3.10 -22.22
C TYR A 112 6.68 2.16 -23.26
N THR A 113 8.02 2.07 -23.31
CA THR A 113 8.77 1.21 -24.23
C THR A 113 8.89 -0.24 -23.76
N TYR A 114 8.29 -0.56 -22.61
CA TYR A 114 8.39 -1.84 -21.93
C TYR A 114 7.00 -2.29 -21.43
N PRO A 115 6.81 -3.59 -21.12
CA PRO A 115 5.51 -4.13 -20.72
C PRO A 115 4.91 -3.45 -19.48
N THR A 116 3.64 -3.72 -19.18
CA THR A 116 3.03 -3.18 -17.96
C THR A 116 3.64 -3.85 -16.73
N ALA A 117 4.05 -3.05 -15.76
CA ALA A 117 4.61 -3.47 -14.48
C ALA A 117 3.65 -3.09 -13.35
N LEU A 118 3.34 -4.04 -12.48
CA LEU A 118 2.58 -3.81 -11.25
C LEU A 118 3.51 -4.08 -10.06
N LEU A 119 3.93 -3.03 -9.35
CA LEU A 119 4.74 -3.15 -8.14
C LEU A 119 3.80 -3.17 -6.95
N TYR A 120 3.67 -4.33 -6.31
CA TYR A 120 2.99 -4.49 -5.02
C TYR A 120 4.01 -4.52 -3.90
N SER A 121 3.70 -3.91 -2.76
CA SER A 121 4.64 -3.82 -1.64
C SER A 121 3.97 -3.89 -0.28
N TRP A 122 4.69 -4.48 0.67
CA TRP A 122 4.30 -4.62 2.07
C TRP A 122 5.32 -3.94 2.96
N TYR A 123 4.83 -3.41 4.07
CA TYR A 123 5.67 -2.91 5.14
C TYR A 123 5.60 -3.86 6.34
N MET A 124 6.75 -4.15 6.93
CA MET A 124 6.88 -4.90 8.18
C MET A 124 7.54 -3.98 9.23
N PRO A 125 7.10 -3.99 10.50
CA PRO A 125 7.65 -3.07 11.51
C PRO A 125 9.15 -3.26 11.80
N LYS A 126 9.71 -4.45 11.57
CA LYS A 126 11.13 -4.78 11.69
C LYS A 126 11.48 -5.97 10.79
N ASP A 127 12.74 -6.05 10.43
CA ASP A 127 13.42 -7.24 9.90
C ASP A 127 14.37 -7.76 10.98
N GLU A 128 14.14 -8.97 11.49
CA GLU A 128 14.96 -9.55 12.55
C GLU A 128 15.15 -11.05 12.30
N PRO A 129 16.20 -11.48 11.56
CA PRO A 129 16.47 -12.91 11.32
C PRO A 129 16.88 -13.65 12.60
N SER A 130 17.35 -12.92 13.62
CA SER A 130 17.69 -13.42 14.95
C SER A 130 17.73 -12.26 15.93
N THR A 131 17.51 -12.56 17.22
CA THR A 131 17.49 -11.56 18.30
C THR A 131 18.68 -10.59 18.24
N GLY A 132 18.40 -9.29 18.07
CA GLY A 132 19.43 -8.24 18.07
C GLY A 132 20.17 -8.05 16.73
N LEU A 133 19.78 -8.76 15.68
CA LEU A 133 20.30 -8.63 14.31
C LEU A 133 19.17 -8.18 13.37
N GLY A 134 19.53 -7.59 12.23
CA GLY A 134 18.59 -6.98 11.28
C GLY A 134 18.36 -5.49 11.57
N HIS A 135 17.16 -4.98 11.28
CA HIS A 135 16.84 -3.56 11.36
C HIS A 135 15.38 -3.25 11.69
N ARG A 136 15.16 -2.04 12.21
CA ARG A 136 13.84 -1.44 12.32
C ARG A 136 13.33 -1.12 10.92
N HIS A 137 12.04 -1.34 10.69
CA HIS A 137 11.36 -1.22 9.41
C HIS A 137 11.81 -2.26 8.40
N ASP A 138 10.89 -2.63 7.53
CA ASP A 138 11.18 -3.42 6.36
C ASP A 138 10.14 -3.12 5.27
N TRP A 139 10.60 -3.11 4.02
CA TRP A 139 9.82 -2.84 2.83
C TRP A 139 10.19 -3.87 1.77
N GLU A 140 9.28 -4.79 1.53
CA GLU A 140 9.41 -5.83 0.51
C GLU A 140 8.27 -5.71 -0.50
N GLY A 141 8.34 -6.48 -1.58
CA GLY A 141 7.35 -6.43 -2.64
C GLY A 141 7.53 -7.47 -3.72
N VAL A 142 6.71 -7.32 -4.74
CA VAL A 142 6.78 -8.10 -5.98
C VAL A 142 6.42 -7.20 -7.16
N ILE A 143 7.20 -7.28 -8.23
CA ILE A 143 6.84 -6.72 -9.53
C ILE A 143 6.25 -7.83 -10.39
N VAL A 144 5.04 -7.60 -10.89
CA VAL A 144 4.36 -8.48 -11.84
C VAL A 144 4.39 -7.81 -13.21
N TRP A 145 5.11 -8.39 -14.14
CA TRP A 145 5.17 -7.95 -15.52
C TRP A 145 4.08 -8.63 -16.32
N ILE A 146 3.28 -7.86 -17.05
CA ILE A 146 2.18 -8.35 -17.87
C ILE A 146 2.22 -7.78 -19.28
N SER A 147 1.70 -8.53 -20.24
CA SER A 147 1.77 -8.15 -21.66
C SER A 147 0.71 -7.12 -22.06
N ASP A 148 -0.51 -7.27 -21.53
CA ASP A 148 -1.66 -6.42 -21.84
C ASP A 148 -2.42 -6.06 -20.54
N PRO A 149 -2.53 -4.76 -20.17
CA PRO A 149 -3.23 -4.32 -18.96
C PRO A 149 -4.76 -4.53 -19.01
N THR A 150 -5.31 -4.95 -20.15
CA THR A 150 -6.75 -5.22 -20.35
C THR A 150 -7.09 -6.72 -20.31
N VAL A 151 -6.09 -7.59 -20.14
CA VAL A 151 -6.24 -9.06 -20.09
C VAL A 151 -5.95 -9.57 -18.68
N TYR A 152 -6.79 -10.47 -18.16
CA TYR A 152 -6.69 -11.04 -16.82
C TYR A 152 -6.57 -12.57 -16.88
N THR A 153 -5.44 -13.08 -17.37
CA THR A 153 -5.18 -14.52 -17.53
C THR A 153 -3.75 -14.86 -17.13
N ALA A 154 -3.49 -16.13 -16.79
CA ALA A 154 -2.16 -16.59 -16.40
C ALA A 154 -1.13 -16.36 -17.52
N ASP A 155 -1.48 -16.67 -18.77
CA ASP A 155 -0.61 -16.50 -19.94
C ASP A 155 -0.28 -15.03 -20.27
N ASN A 156 -0.95 -14.08 -19.62
CA ASN A 156 -0.65 -12.65 -19.75
C ASN A 156 0.52 -12.21 -18.85
N ILE A 157 0.88 -13.02 -17.85
CA ILE A 157 2.01 -12.75 -16.95
C ILE A 157 3.29 -13.13 -17.67
N LEU A 158 4.16 -12.14 -17.86
CA LEU A 158 5.46 -12.30 -18.50
C LEU A 158 6.53 -12.72 -17.50
N ALA A 159 6.50 -12.13 -16.30
CA ALA A 159 7.40 -12.47 -15.20
C ALA A 159 6.82 -12.06 -13.84
N VAL A 160 7.28 -12.75 -12.80
CA VAL A 160 7.06 -12.39 -11.40
C VAL A 160 8.42 -12.21 -10.75
N CYS A 161 8.65 -11.05 -10.17
CA CYS A 161 9.92 -10.66 -9.57
C CYS A 161 9.70 -10.27 -8.11
N PRO A 162 9.85 -11.20 -7.15
CA PRO A 162 9.88 -10.89 -5.73
C PRO A 162 11.15 -10.08 -5.39
N SER A 163 11.07 -9.14 -4.45
CA SER A 163 12.25 -8.40 -3.99
C SER A 163 13.13 -9.26 -3.09
N ALA A 164 14.45 -9.07 -3.22
CA ALA A 164 15.45 -9.68 -2.36
C ALA A 164 16.65 -8.74 -2.19
N HIS A 165 16.82 -8.19 -0.98
CA HIS A 165 18.01 -7.45 -0.56
C HIS A 165 18.45 -6.29 -1.49
N GLY A 166 17.46 -5.58 -2.05
CA GLY A 166 17.69 -4.41 -2.93
C GLY A 166 17.68 -4.72 -4.44
N ASP A 167 17.55 -5.99 -4.80
CA ASP A 167 17.35 -6.51 -6.16
C ASP A 167 15.98 -7.21 -6.29
N TRP A 168 15.72 -7.79 -7.46
CA TRP A 168 14.45 -8.42 -7.82
C TRP A 168 14.70 -9.77 -8.50
N ASP A 169 14.27 -10.87 -7.86
CA ASP A 169 14.50 -12.25 -8.32
C ASP A 169 13.46 -12.67 -9.35
N CYS A 170 13.56 -12.12 -10.56
CA CYS A 170 12.61 -12.37 -11.63
C CYS A 170 12.59 -13.83 -12.12
N SER A 171 11.38 -14.36 -12.31
CA SER A 171 11.14 -15.65 -12.97
C SER A 171 10.07 -15.53 -14.05
N THR A 172 10.28 -16.25 -15.15
CA THR A 172 9.33 -16.36 -16.28
C THR A 172 8.57 -17.69 -16.28
N ASP A 173 8.99 -18.67 -15.50
CA ASP A 173 8.49 -20.05 -15.58
C ASP A 173 8.34 -20.79 -14.23
N ALA A 174 8.97 -20.30 -13.15
CA ALA A 174 8.99 -20.98 -11.85
C ALA A 174 7.96 -20.44 -10.85
N TYR A 175 7.31 -19.31 -11.17
CA TYR A 175 6.26 -18.75 -10.31
C TYR A 175 5.01 -19.62 -10.35
N THR A 176 4.24 -19.58 -9.27
CA THR A 176 2.93 -20.23 -9.23
C THR A 176 1.84 -19.23 -8.91
N LEU A 177 0.62 -19.57 -9.34
CA LEU A 177 -0.54 -18.70 -9.30
C LEU A 177 -1.71 -19.41 -8.63
N ASP A 178 -2.55 -18.65 -7.93
CA ASP A 178 -3.94 -19.02 -7.69
C ASP A 178 -4.84 -18.21 -8.65
N GLY A 179 -5.35 -18.88 -9.69
CA GLY A 179 -5.95 -18.23 -10.85
C GLY A 179 -4.92 -17.38 -11.60
N VAL A 180 -4.95 -16.06 -11.39
CA VAL A 180 -4.02 -15.07 -11.98
C VAL A 180 -3.19 -14.34 -10.93
N LYS A 181 -3.30 -14.73 -9.66
CA LYS A 181 -2.66 -14.05 -8.53
C LYS A 181 -1.36 -14.76 -8.17
N PRO A 182 -0.19 -14.09 -8.26
CA PRO A 182 1.07 -14.69 -7.86
C PRO A 182 1.09 -15.12 -6.39
N LEU A 183 1.70 -16.26 -6.12
CA LEU A 183 1.92 -16.78 -4.77
C LEU A 183 3.33 -16.40 -4.30
N ILE A 184 3.39 -15.48 -3.34
CA ILE A 184 4.63 -14.92 -2.80
C ILE A 184 4.79 -15.37 -1.35
N LYS A 185 6.02 -15.70 -0.96
CA LYS A 185 6.40 -15.89 0.44
C LYS A 185 7.24 -14.72 0.93
N TYR A 186 7.25 -14.52 2.24
CA TYR A 186 8.19 -13.66 2.95
C TYR A 186 8.89 -14.51 4.01
N GLU A 187 10.22 -14.56 3.95
CA GLU A 187 11.01 -15.38 4.87
C GLU A 187 12.42 -14.83 5.05
N SER A 188 12.98 -15.12 6.22
CA SER A 188 14.42 -15.12 6.46
C SER A 188 14.93 -16.56 6.58
N ILE A 189 16.07 -16.82 5.96
CA ILE A 189 16.87 -18.02 6.18
C ILE A 189 18.20 -17.58 6.76
N TRP A 190 18.45 -17.95 8.01
CA TRP A 190 19.70 -17.62 8.71
C TRP A 190 20.93 -17.95 7.85
N PRO A 191 21.90 -17.02 7.70
CA PRO A 191 22.08 -15.78 8.46
C PRO A 191 21.56 -14.51 7.76
N ILE A 192 20.70 -14.63 6.76
CA ILE A 192 20.27 -13.52 5.92
C ILE A 192 18.96 -12.91 6.47
N ASP A 193 18.83 -11.60 6.38
CA ASP A 193 17.61 -10.82 6.62
C ASP A 193 16.43 -11.32 5.75
N HIS A 194 15.23 -10.76 5.90
CA HIS A 194 14.06 -11.24 5.16
C HIS A 194 14.12 -10.82 3.68
N SER A 195 13.39 -11.57 2.85
CA SER A 195 13.13 -11.23 1.45
C SER A 195 11.79 -11.83 1.02
N CYS A 196 11.27 -11.33 -0.10
CA CYS A 196 10.19 -12.00 -0.80
C CYS A 196 10.72 -13.13 -1.71
N GLY A 197 9.87 -14.12 -1.97
CA GLY A 197 10.22 -15.22 -2.86
C GLY A 197 9.00 -15.90 -3.47
N LEU A 198 9.22 -16.78 -4.42
CA LEU A 198 8.16 -17.61 -5.01
C LEU A 198 7.80 -18.76 -4.07
N THR A 199 6.53 -19.13 -4.02
CA THR A 199 6.04 -20.28 -3.25
C THR A 199 4.95 -21.01 -4.01
N THR A 200 4.56 -22.18 -3.51
CA THR A 200 3.35 -22.93 -3.92
C THR A 200 2.24 -22.87 -2.87
N THR A 201 2.52 -22.24 -1.72
CA THR A 201 1.58 -22.12 -0.61
C THR A 201 0.74 -20.87 -0.79
N VAL A 202 -0.59 -21.03 -0.80
CA VAL A 202 -1.51 -19.89 -0.83
C VAL A 202 -1.47 -19.20 0.53
N GLY A 203 -1.08 -17.92 0.52
CA GLY A 203 -1.03 -17.05 1.68
C GLY A 203 -2.32 -16.26 1.91
N GLY A 204 -2.19 -15.15 2.64
CA GLY A 204 -3.29 -14.22 2.89
C GLY A 204 -3.27 -13.02 1.94
N THR A 205 -4.33 -12.20 2.03
CA THR A 205 -4.44 -10.89 1.38
C THR A 205 -4.61 -9.79 2.41
N GLN A 206 -4.20 -8.58 2.06
CA GLN A 206 -4.38 -7.38 2.86
C GLN A 206 -5.24 -6.37 2.06
N PRO A 207 -5.86 -5.38 2.71
CA PRO A 207 -6.48 -4.27 2.00
C PRO A 207 -5.47 -3.61 1.06
N LEU A 208 -5.80 -3.55 -0.24
CA LEU A 208 -4.94 -2.96 -1.27
C LEU A 208 -5.19 -1.46 -1.39
N VAL A 209 -4.13 -0.66 -1.32
CA VAL A 209 -4.20 0.78 -1.59
C VAL A 209 -3.30 1.16 -2.76
N ALA A 210 -3.88 1.83 -3.75
CA ALA A 210 -3.13 2.35 -4.90
C ALA A 210 -2.41 3.65 -4.54
N TRP A 211 -1.18 3.83 -5.03
CA TRP A 211 -0.39 5.05 -4.86
C TRP A 211 -1.18 6.30 -5.27
N GLU A 212 -1.88 6.25 -6.40
CA GLU A 212 -2.67 7.35 -6.95
C GLU A 212 -3.97 7.60 -6.17
N SER A 213 -4.34 6.69 -5.26
CA SER A 213 -5.51 6.81 -4.39
C SER A 213 -5.17 7.25 -2.96
N LEU A 214 -3.88 7.38 -2.62
CA LEU A 214 -3.45 7.86 -1.30
C LEU A 214 -3.81 9.35 -1.12
N PRO A 215 -4.26 9.75 0.09
CA PRO A 215 -4.30 11.16 0.45
C PRO A 215 -2.92 11.80 0.27
N SER A 216 -2.89 13.06 -0.16
CA SER A 216 -1.63 13.79 -0.38
C SER A 216 -0.75 13.83 0.87
N ALA A 217 -1.35 13.80 2.07
CA ALA A 217 -0.63 13.74 3.32
C ALA A 217 0.18 12.44 3.46
N ALA A 218 -0.44 11.29 3.13
CA ALA A 218 0.15 9.96 3.18
C ALA A 218 1.23 9.76 2.10
N SER A 219 0.96 10.13 0.85
CA SER A 219 1.95 10.01 -0.23
C SER A 219 3.18 10.92 -0.01
N THR A 220 2.97 12.11 0.55
CA THR A 220 4.07 12.98 1.01
C THR A 220 4.87 12.31 2.12
N ALA A 221 4.18 11.75 3.14
CA ALA A 221 4.84 11.10 4.27
C ALA A 221 5.67 9.88 3.84
N LEU A 222 5.17 9.04 2.94
CA LEU A 222 5.93 7.92 2.35
C LEU A 222 7.13 8.40 1.52
N SER A 223 7.01 9.56 0.87
CA SER A 223 8.09 10.13 0.07
C SER A 223 9.24 10.63 0.93
N ASP A 224 8.90 11.35 2.01
CA ASP A 224 9.82 12.15 2.82
C ASP A 224 10.37 11.42 4.04
N THR A 225 9.67 10.42 4.57
CA THR A 225 10.08 9.72 5.79
C THR A 225 11.31 8.86 5.54
N ASP A 226 12.26 8.94 6.48
CA ASP A 226 13.42 8.06 6.57
C ASP A 226 13.04 6.79 7.34
N PHE A 227 12.92 5.66 6.64
CA PHE A 227 12.68 4.34 7.22
C PHE A 227 14.00 3.58 7.49
N GLY A 228 15.12 4.30 7.65
CA GLY A 228 16.42 3.74 7.99
C GLY A 228 16.97 2.87 6.86
N SER A 229 17.11 1.57 7.13
CA SER A 229 17.60 0.60 6.15
C SER A 229 16.55 0.25 5.09
N ALA A 230 15.26 0.42 5.40
CA ALA A 230 14.18 0.08 4.49
C ALA A 230 13.85 1.25 3.56
N ILE A 231 13.54 0.95 2.30
CA ILE A 231 13.26 1.95 1.27
C ILE A 231 11.88 1.65 0.67
N VAL A 232 10.96 2.63 0.74
CA VAL A 232 9.65 2.55 0.06
C VAL A 232 9.89 2.32 -1.44
N PRO A 233 9.48 1.19 -2.04
CA PRO A 233 9.95 0.84 -3.38
C PRO A 233 9.15 1.52 -4.51
N PHE A 234 7.94 2.02 -4.21
CA PHE A 234 6.98 2.54 -5.19
C PHE A 234 6.81 4.07 -5.16
N LYS A 235 7.61 4.80 -4.37
CA LYS A 235 7.57 6.28 -4.40
C LYS A 235 8.24 6.84 -5.65
N ASP A 236 7.98 8.09 -5.96
CA ASP A 236 8.48 8.75 -7.19
C ASP A 236 10.00 8.63 -7.35
N ALA A 237 10.75 8.71 -6.24
CA ALA A 237 12.22 8.67 -6.26
C ALA A 237 12.82 7.28 -6.50
N THR A 238 12.04 6.20 -6.43
CA THR A 238 12.55 4.82 -6.45
C THR A 238 11.83 3.92 -7.43
N PHE A 239 10.63 4.29 -7.88
CA PHE A 239 9.77 3.43 -8.68
C PHE A 239 10.43 3.01 -9.99
N ASP A 240 10.88 3.99 -10.80
CA ASP A 240 11.49 3.70 -12.11
C ASP A 240 12.80 2.91 -11.99
N ASP A 241 13.63 3.22 -10.98
CA ASP A 241 14.88 2.50 -10.71
C ASP A 241 14.61 1.04 -10.32
N ASN A 242 13.56 0.77 -9.54
CA ASN A 242 13.16 -0.59 -9.20
C ASN A 242 12.65 -1.37 -10.41
N LEU A 243 11.85 -0.74 -11.27
CA LEU A 243 11.43 -1.38 -12.53
C LEU A 243 12.64 -1.69 -13.43
N ALA A 244 13.62 -0.79 -13.50
CA ALA A 244 14.83 -0.99 -14.29
C ALA A 244 15.73 -2.13 -13.77
N LYS A 245 15.67 -2.44 -12.47
CA LYS A 245 16.37 -3.59 -11.86
C LYS A 245 15.64 -4.91 -12.10
N ALA A 246 14.31 -4.88 -12.21
CA ALA A 246 13.47 -6.07 -12.37
C ALA A 246 13.38 -6.57 -13.83
N THR A 247 14.54 -6.84 -14.45
CA THR A 247 14.62 -7.36 -15.83
C THR A 247 14.53 -8.89 -15.89
N TYR A 248 13.95 -9.44 -16.95
CA TYR A 248 13.67 -10.87 -17.15
C TYR A 248 13.80 -11.29 -18.62
#